data_AF-A0AAN1HFZ7-F1
#
_entry.id   AF-A0AAN1HFZ7-F1
#
_cell.length_a   1.000
_cell.length_b   1.000
_cell.length_c   1.000
_cell.angle_alpha   90.00
_cell.angle_beta   90.00
_cell.angle_gamma   90.00
#
_symmetry.space_group_name_H-M   'P 1'
#
loop_
_entity.id
_entity.type
_entity.pdbx_description
1 polymer ?
#
loop_
_entity_poly.entity_id
_entity_poly.type
_entity_poly.pdbx_seq_one_letter_code
_entity_poly.pdbx_strand_id
1 'polypeptide(L)'
;MDASLQTVTHPELTGMVTILSAASRTARASFGEGAQALAGNVLETAMTRHGKAWIRRSFPQVTYPSKAGHHGTIGSVLDDTDDWGELTLLQFKHYLVLAGMRNAFGPGATQDTFNRHLGAHQASPDTYRPEFVLPAILLAHALLRVLNQGLERPDDEEDDA
;
A
#
# COMPACT_ATOMS: atom_id res chain seq x y z
N MET A 1 -6.58 15.50 1.44
CA MET A 1 -6.55 14.18 0.76
C MET A 1 -6.59 14.36 -0.74
N ASP A 2 -7.70 14.83 -1.33
CA ASP A 2 -7.86 14.95 -2.79
C ASP A 2 -6.77 15.82 -3.46
N ALA A 3 -6.45 16.99 -2.87
CA ALA A 3 -5.35 17.84 -3.37
C ALA A 3 -3.97 17.16 -3.32
N SER A 4 -3.74 16.25 -2.36
CA SER A 4 -2.49 15.50 -2.26
C SER A 4 -2.46 14.31 -3.24
N LEU A 5 -3.62 13.73 -3.57
CA LEU A 5 -3.71 12.70 -4.61
C LEU A 5 -3.48 13.26 -6.02
N GLN A 6 -3.77 14.54 -6.25
CA GLN A 6 -3.47 15.21 -7.52
C GLN A 6 -1.97 15.24 -7.86
N THR A 7 -1.09 15.07 -6.88
CA THR A 7 0.36 14.96 -7.13
C THR A 7 0.79 13.57 -7.59
N VAL A 8 -0.12 12.58 -7.59
CA VAL A 8 0.11 11.25 -8.16
C VAL A 8 -0.28 11.31 -9.64
N THR A 9 0.73 11.54 -10.49
CA THR A 9 0.55 11.82 -11.92
C THR A 9 0.93 10.65 -12.82
N HIS A 10 1.49 9.57 -12.27
CA HIS A 10 1.90 8.41 -13.06
C HIS A 10 0.67 7.76 -13.73
N PRO A 11 0.67 7.55 -15.07
CA PRO A 11 -0.50 7.08 -15.82
C PRO A 11 -1.06 5.74 -15.31
N GLU A 12 -0.19 4.82 -14.93
CA GLU A 12 -0.62 3.51 -14.40
C GLU A 12 -1.36 3.59 -13.04
N LEU A 13 -1.22 4.70 -12.32
CA LEU A 13 -1.82 4.91 -11.01
C LEU A 13 -3.14 5.68 -11.07
N THR A 14 -3.51 6.30 -12.20
CA THR A 14 -4.68 7.18 -12.34
C THR A 14 -6.00 6.50 -11.96
N GLY A 15 -6.18 5.23 -12.36
CA GLY A 15 -7.37 4.45 -11.99
C GLY A 15 -7.49 4.27 -10.47
N MET A 16 -6.37 3.94 -9.81
CA MET A 16 -6.32 3.77 -8.36
C MET A 16 -6.51 5.09 -7.61
N VAL A 17 -5.97 6.20 -8.12
CA VAL A 17 -6.22 7.56 -7.59
C VAL A 17 -7.71 7.91 -7.63
N THR A 18 -8.39 7.57 -8.71
CA THR A 18 -9.84 7.81 -8.87
C THR A 18 -10.64 7.03 -7.83
N ILE A 19 -10.32 5.75 -7.64
CA ILE A 19 -10.98 4.89 -6.65
C ILE A 19 -10.72 5.38 -5.22
N LEU A 20 -9.48 5.78 -4.89
CA LEU A 20 -9.15 6.28 -3.56
C LEU A 20 -9.78 7.65 -3.25
N SER A 21 -9.94 8.49 -4.28
CA SER A 21 -10.72 9.72 -4.16
C SER A 21 -12.20 9.42 -3.88
N ALA A 22 -12.76 8.39 -4.53
CA ALA A 22 -14.10 7.91 -4.21
C ALA A 22 -14.19 7.39 -2.77
N ALA A 23 -13.22 6.58 -2.31
CA ALA A 23 -13.16 6.11 -0.93
C ALA A 23 -13.19 7.26 0.08
N SER A 24 -12.43 8.33 -0.19
CA SER A 24 -12.39 9.54 0.64
C SER A 24 -13.74 10.26 0.70
N ARG A 25 -14.45 10.37 -0.42
CA ARG A 25 -15.81 10.93 -0.46
C ARG A 25 -16.82 10.05 0.28
N THR A 26 -16.73 8.74 0.09
CA THR A 26 -17.58 7.75 0.75
C THR A 26 -17.40 7.81 2.27
N ALA A 27 -16.17 7.95 2.77
CA ALA A 27 -15.89 8.14 4.19
C ALA A 27 -16.48 9.45 4.74
N ARG A 28 -16.36 10.56 3.99
CA ARG A 28 -16.96 11.85 4.37
C ARG A 28 -18.48 11.82 4.41
N ALA A 29 -19.10 10.96 3.60
CA ALA A 29 -20.54 10.69 3.63
C ALA A 29 -20.94 9.68 4.72
N SER A 30 -20.05 9.36 5.66
CA SER A 30 -20.26 8.43 6.77
C SER A 30 -20.51 6.96 6.36
N PHE A 31 -20.15 6.58 5.14
CA PHE A 31 -20.20 5.18 4.67
C PHE A 31 -18.84 4.49 4.88
N GLY A 32 -18.52 4.15 6.12
CA GLY A 32 -17.19 3.67 6.52
C GLY A 32 -16.79 2.35 5.85
N GLU A 33 -17.69 1.37 5.77
CA GLU A 33 -17.44 0.06 5.19
C GLU A 33 -17.14 0.15 3.70
N GLY A 34 -17.93 0.94 2.97
CA GLY A 34 -17.72 1.20 1.55
C GLY A 34 -16.38 1.92 1.30
N ALA A 35 -16.01 2.86 2.16
CA ALA A 35 -14.72 3.54 2.06
C ALA A 35 -13.54 2.58 2.29
N GLN A 36 -13.63 1.71 3.30
CA GLN A 36 -12.63 0.69 3.57
C GLN A 36 -12.51 -0.31 2.42
N ALA A 37 -13.63 -0.78 1.86
CA ALA A 37 -13.63 -1.70 0.72
C ALA A 37 -12.92 -1.08 -0.50
N LEU A 38 -13.18 0.19 -0.80
CA LEU A 38 -12.54 0.90 -1.91
C LEU A 38 -11.03 1.10 -1.65
N ALA A 39 -10.64 1.55 -0.45
CA ALA A 39 -9.24 1.74 -0.10
C ALA A 39 -8.44 0.42 -0.08
N GLY A 40 -9.05 -0.66 0.45
CA GLY A 40 -8.48 -2.00 0.47
C GLY A 40 -8.23 -2.54 -0.95
N ASN A 41 -9.18 -2.36 -1.87
CA ASN A 41 -8.99 -2.74 -3.28
C ASN A 41 -7.85 -1.97 -3.96
N VAL A 42 -7.67 -0.68 -3.63
CA VAL A 42 -6.52 0.11 -4.14
C VAL A 42 -5.20 -0.47 -3.63
N LEU A 43 -5.11 -0.76 -2.34
CA LEU A 43 -3.92 -1.37 -1.73
C LEU A 43 -3.58 -2.73 -2.37
N GLU A 44 -4.57 -3.62 -2.50
CA GLU A 44 -4.37 -4.96 -3.10
C GLU A 44 -3.92 -4.85 -4.56
N THR A 45 -4.57 -3.99 -5.34
CA THR A 45 -4.24 -3.78 -6.75
C THR A 45 -2.82 -3.21 -6.90
N ALA A 46 -2.49 -2.17 -6.12
CA ALA A 46 -1.19 -1.52 -6.15
C ALA A 46 -0.07 -2.49 -5.74
N MET A 47 -0.29 -3.30 -4.70
CA MET A 47 0.67 -4.31 -4.25
C MET A 47 0.86 -5.43 -5.28
N THR A 48 -0.23 -5.88 -5.90
CA THR A 48 -0.22 -6.91 -6.93
C THR A 48 0.53 -6.48 -8.17
N ARG A 49 0.27 -5.26 -8.66
CA ARG A 49 0.85 -4.78 -9.92
C ARG A 49 2.26 -4.24 -9.75
N HIS A 50 2.54 -3.50 -8.68
CA HIS A 50 3.77 -2.70 -8.57
C HIS A 50 4.52 -2.90 -7.25
N GLY A 51 3.80 -3.14 -6.15
CA GLY A 51 4.38 -3.10 -4.80
C GLY A 51 5.53 -4.07 -4.57
N LYS A 52 5.44 -5.32 -5.04
CA LYS A 52 6.53 -6.30 -4.88
C LYS A 52 7.83 -5.87 -5.55
N ALA A 53 7.73 -5.35 -6.78
CA ALA A 53 8.91 -4.89 -7.52
C ALA A 53 9.51 -3.64 -6.86
N TRP A 54 8.66 -2.68 -6.47
CA TRP A 54 9.07 -1.49 -5.74
C TRP A 54 9.78 -1.81 -4.42
N ILE A 55 9.25 -2.75 -3.62
CA ILE A 55 9.87 -3.16 -2.34
C ILE A 55 11.27 -3.73 -2.58
N ARG A 56 11.41 -4.67 -3.52
CA ARG A 56 12.71 -5.30 -3.83
C ARG A 56 13.74 -4.29 -4.33
N ARG A 57 13.32 -3.29 -5.11
CA ARG A 57 14.20 -2.18 -5.53
C ARG A 57 14.58 -1.26 -4.37
N SER A 58 13.66 -1.03 -3.44
CA SER A 58 13.88 -0.14 -2.29
C SER A 58 14.79 -0.77 -1.23
N PHE A 59 14.70 -2.09 -1.07
CA PHE A 59 15.47 -2.85 -0.09
C PHE A 59 16.16 -4.03 -0.77
N PRO A 60 17.16 -3.77 -1.64
CA PRO A 60 17.87 -4.81 -2.38
C PRO A 60 18.73 -5.70 -1.47
N GLN A 61 19.06 -5.24 -0.26
CA GLN A 61 19.82 -5.99 0.73
C GLN A 61 19.01 -7.09 1.44
N VAL A 62 17.67 -7.04 1.35
CA VAL A 62 16.79 -8.01 2.02
C VAL A 62 16.72 -9.31 1.22
N THR A 63 16.75 -10.44 1.93
CA THR A 63 16.54 -11.75 1.30
C THR A 63 15.06 -12.09 1.24
N TYR A 64 14.52 -12.25 0.04
CA TYR A 64 13.11 -12.55 -0.18
C TYR A 64 12.89 -14.03 -0.51
N PRO A 65 11.85 -14.70 0.06
CA PRO A 65 11.44 -16.02 -0.37
C PRO A 65 11.04 -16.03 -1.85
N SER A 66 11.42 -17.09 -2.59
CA SER A 66 11.21 -17.22 -4.04
C SER A 66 9.74 -17.15 -4.49
N LYS A 67 8.78 -17.42 -3.58
CA LYS A 67 7.33 -17.34 -3.84
C LYS A 67 6.59 -16.46 -2.83
N ALA A 68 7.24 -15.42 -2.32
CA ALA A 68 6.59 -14.53 -1.36
C ALA A 68 5.34 -13.82 -1.95
N GLY A 69 4.22 -13.97 -1.26
CA GLY A 69 3.05 -13.08 -1.40
C GLY A 69 3.35 -11.67 -0.88
N HIS A 70 2.36 -10.77 -0.91
CA HIS A 70 2.51 -9.41 -0.39
C HIS A 70 2.95 -9.42 1.07
N HIS A 71 2.28 -10.23 1.89
CA HIS A 71 2.58 -10.47 3.30
C HIS A 71 4.02 -10.91 3.54
N GLY A 72 4.48 -11.95 2.83
CA GLY A 72 5.86 -12.43 2.97
C GLY A 72 6.88 -11.40 2.51
N THR A 73 6.56 -10.62 1.47
CA THR A 73 7.45 -9.58 0.96
C THR A 73 7.59 -8.42 1.95
N ILE A 74 6.48 -7.99 2.56
CA ILE A 74 6.48 -6.97 3.61
C ILE A 74 7.18 -7.51 4.88
N GLY A 75 6.88 -8.75 5.28
CA GLY A 75 7.49 -9.41 6.45
C GLY A 75 9.00 -9.49 6.35
N SER A 76 9.55 -9.93 5.22
CA SER A 76 11.01 -9.96 4.98
C SER A 76 11.68 -8.60 5.21
N VAL A 77 10.98 -7.51 4.91
CA VAL A 77 11.52 -6.16 5.15
C VAL A 77 11.36 -5.76 6.63
N LEU A 78 10.31 -6.18 7.31
CA LEU A 78 10.05 -5.68 8.66
C LEU A 78 10.68 -6.52 9.77
N ASP A 79 11.06 -7.76 9.47
CA ASP A 79 11.62 -8.69 10.46
C ASP A 79 13.17 -8.64 10.51
N ASP A 80 13.83 -8.14 9.45
CA ASP A 80 15.31 -8.12 9.33
C ASP A 80 15.92 -6.72 9.58
N THR A 81 15.25 -5.81 10.29
CA THR A 81 15.66 -4.39 10.36
C THR A 81 17.01 -4.13 11.00
N ASP A 82 17.45 -5.02 11.89
CA ASP A 82 18.72 -4.87 12.61
C ASP A 82 19.94 -5.16 11.73
N ASP A 83 19.74 -5.84 10.60
CA ASP A 83 20.81 -6.31 9.69
C ASP A 83 21.09 -5.32 8.53
N TRP A 84 20.43 -4.17 8.50
CA TRP A 84 20.44 -3.28 7.33
C TRP A 84 21.60 -2.28 7.27
N GLY A 85 22.27 -2.05 8.40
CA GLY A 85 23.14 -0.89 8.56
C GLY A 85 22.36 0.42 8.50
N GLU A 86 23.00 1.51 8.07
CA GLU A 86 22.35 2.83 7.99
C GLU A 86 21.40 2.93 6.78
N LEU A 87 20.11 3.13 7.06
CA LEU A 87 19.12 3.42 6.02
C LEU A 87 19.27 4.83 5.47
N THR A 88 19.14 4.97 4.15
CA THR A 88 18.91 6.28 3.55
C THR A 88 17.55 6.86 3.99
N LEU A 89 17.40 8.18 3.97
CA LEU A 89 16.11 8.83 4.28
C LEU A 89 14.97 8.34 3.37
N LEU A 90 15.27 8.01 2.11
CA LEU A 90 14.29 7.45 1.17
C LEU A 90 13.84 6.05 1.61
N GLN A 91 14.78 5.18 1.96
CA GLN A 91 14.46 3.85 2.48
C GLN A 91 13.70 3.92 3.79
N PHE A 92 14.05 4.84 4.68
CA PHE A 92 13.30 5.07 5.92
C PHE A 92 11.84 5.48 5.63
N LYS A 93 11.60 6.37 4.65
CA LYS A 93 10.24 6.71 4.22
C LYS A 93 9.47 5.49 3.69
N HIS A 94 10.11 4.67 2.85
CA HIS A 94 9.49 3.44 2.34
C HIS A 94 9.18 2.47 3.48
N TYR A 95 10.10 2.34 4.44
CA TYR A 95 9.94 1.49 5.62
C TYR A 95 8.71 1.89 6.43
N LEU A 96 8.49 3.18 6.69
CA LEU A 96 7.32 3.64 7.43
C LEU A 96 5.99 3.29 6.75
N VAL A 97 5.94 3.32 5.41
CA VAL A 97 4.77 2.86 4.65
C VAL A 97 4.55 1.36 4.88
N LEU A 98 5.61 0.56 4.77
CA LEU A 98 5.52 -0.89 4.98
C LEU A 98 5.16 -1.27 6.42
N ALA A 99 5.70 -0.57 7.41
CA ALA A 99 5.38 -0.78 8.82
C ALA A 99 3.90 -0.47 9.11
N GLY A 100 3.37 0.62 8.55
CA GLY A 100 1.94 0.92 8.62
C GLY A 100 1.09 -0.16 7.95
N MET A 101 1.55 -0.68 6.82
CA MET A 101 0.92 -1.78 6.10
C MET A 101 0.94 -3.09 6.90
N ARG A 102 1.99 -3.42 7.68
CA ARG A 102 1.99 -4.60 8.57
C ARG A 102 0.86 -4.56 9.60
N ASN A 103 0.52 -3.39 10.13
CA ASN A 103 -0.62 -3.27 11.04
C ASN A 103 -1.97 -3.42 10.32
N ALA A 104 -1.98 -3.18 9.01
CA ALA A 104 -3.12 -3.45 8.15
C ALA A 104 -3.16 -4.88 7.57
N PHE A 105 -2.06 -5.64 7.64
CA PHE A 105 -1.88 -6.95 6.98
C PHE A 105 -1.37 -8.05 7.91
N GLY A 106 -1.15 -7.76 9.19
CA GLY A 106 -0.44 -8.66 10.09
C GLY A 106 -1.21 -9.94 10.40
N PRO A 107 -0.52 -11.10 10.50
CA PRO A 107 -1.12 -12.32 11.03
C PRO A 107 -1.34 -12.18 12.54
N GLY A 108 -2.60 -12.02 12.95
CA GLY A 108 -3.01 -12.08 14.35
C GLY A 108 -4.07 -13.17 14.54
N ALA A 109 -3.96 -13.94 15.63
CA ALA A 109 -4.98 -14.90 16.05
C ALA A 109 -6.23 -14.20 16.62
N THR A 110 -6.09 -12.94 17.01
CA THR A 110 -7.17 -12.01 17.36
C THR A 110 -7.34 -11.00 16.22
N GLN A 111 -8.58 -10.64 15.93
CA GLN A 111 -8.97 -9.74 14.83
C GLN A 111 -8.51 -8.28 15.08
N ASP A 112 -7.29 -7.99 15.53
CA ASP A 112 -6.87 -6.61 15.86
C ASP A 112 -6.24 -5.84 14.67
N THR A 113 -6.16 -6.47 13.50
CA THR A 113 -5.61 -5.88 12.27
C THR A 113 -6.71 -5.62 11.24
N PHE A 114 -6.51 -4.62 10.37
CA PHE A 114 -7.34 -4.48 9.16
C PHE A 114 -7.25 -5.79 8.36
N ASN A 115 -8.36 -6.18 7.76
CA ASN A 115 -8.54 -7.44 7.04
C ASN A 115 -7.26 -8.05 6.42
N ARG A 116 -6.87 -9.24 6.90
CA ARG A 116 -5.75 -10.09 6.40
C ARG A 116 -5.63 -10.12 4.87
N HIS A 117 -6.74 -10.00 4.15
CA HIS A 117 -6.79 -10.16 2.71
C HIS A 117 -6.99 -8.87 1.92
N LEU A 118 -6.96 -7.70 2.58
CA LEU A 118 -7.17 -6.37 1.98
C LEU A 118 -8.56 -6.13 1.38
N GLY A 119 -9.13 -7.13 0.72
CA GLY A 119 -10.52 -7.26 0.32
C GLY A 119 -11.22 -8.36 1.10
N ALA A 120 -12.52 -8.21 1.28
CA ALA A 120 -13.36 -9.24 1.90
C ALA A 120 -13.49 -10.44 0.96
N HIS A 121 -12.88 -11.58 1.29
CA HIS A 121 -13.24 -12.86 0.63
C HIS A 121 -14.64 -13.33 1.06
N GLN A 122 -15.06 -12.92 2.25
CA GLN A 122 -16.41 -13.06 2.78
C GLN A 122 -16.75 -11.77 3.53
N ALA A 123 -17.94 -11.22 3.30
CA ALA A 123 -18.45 -10.07 4.03
C ALA A 123 -19.24 -10.53 5.25
N SER A 124 -18.91 -9.97 6.40
CA SER A 124 -19.59 -10.15 7.69
C SER A 124 -19.72 -8.79 8.37
N PRO A 125 -20.58 -8.66 9.40
CA PRO A 125 -20.68 -7.43 10.20
C PRO A 125 -19.34 -6.96 10.78
N ASP A 126 -18.39 -7.87 11.00
CA ASP A 126 -17.09 -7.58 11.61
C ASP A 126 -15.96 -7.43 10.57
N THR A 127 -16.27 -7.45 9.28
CA THR A 127 -15.26 -7.41 8.20
C THR A 127 -14.61 -6.03 8.06
N TYR A 128 -15.40 -4.97 8.23
CA TYR A 128 -14.96 -3.59 8.18
C TYR A 128 -15.32 -2.93 9.49
N ARG A 129 -14.37 -2.24 10.12
CA ARG A 129 -14.62 -1.59 11.42
C ARG A 129 -14.27 -0.11 11.39
N PRO A 130 -15.08 0.77 12.00
CA PRO A 130 -14.94 2.21 11.85
C PRO A 130 -13.51 2.75 12.11
N GLU A 131 -12.80 2.17 13.07
CA GLU A 131 -11.45 2.56 13.46
C GLU A 131 -10.40 2.36 12.35
N PHE A 132 -10.67 1.52 11.34
CA PHE A 132 -9.76 1.27 10.22
C PHE A 132 -10.07 2.09 8.94
N VAL A 133 -11.15 2.87 8.91
CA VAL A 133 -11.51 3.69 7.73
C VAL A 133 -10.38 4.64 7.36
N LEU A 134 -9.94 5.46 8.31
CA LEU A 134 -8.91 6.46 8.07
C LEU A 134 -7.54 5.81 7.83
N PRO A 135 -7.09 4.82 8.64
CA PRO A 135 -5.85 4.09 8.34
C PRO A 135 -5.80 3.49 6.94
N ALA A 136 -6.86 2.81 6.48
CA ALA A 136 -6.89 2.20 5.15
C ALA A 136 -6.72 3.25 4.03
N ILE A 137 -7.42 4.38 4.15
CA ILE A 137 -7.33 5.49 3.19
C ILE A 137 -5.92 6.11 3.18
N LEU A 138 -5.33 6.34 4.36
CA LEU A 138 -3.99 6.93 4.49
C LEU A 138 -2.90 6.00 3.96
N LEU A 139 -2.99 4.69 4.21
CA LEU A 139 -2.04 3.70 3.70
C LEU A 139 -2.13 3.57 2.19
N ALA A 140 -3.35 3.49 1.64
CA ALA A 140 -3.56 3.47 0.19
C ALA A 140 -2.91 4.71 -0.48
N HIS A 141 -3.09 5.87 0.12
CA HIS A 141 -2.49 7.11 -0.36
C HIS A 141 -0.97 7.13 -0.27
N ALA A 142 -0.43 6.73 0.88
CA ALA A 142 1.01 6.67 1.08
C ALA A 142 1.65 5.73 0.06
N LEU A 143 1.05 4.55 -0.18
CA LEU A 143 1.50 3.60 -1.19
C LEU A 143 1.47 4.20 -2.59
N LEU A 144 0.37 4.85 -3.01
CA LEU A 144 0.31 5.49 -4.32
C LEU A 144 1.37 6.59 -4.48
N ARG A 145 1.69 7.34 -3.43
CA ARG A 145 2.73 8.38 -3.48
C ARG A 145 4.13 7.81 -3.63
N VAL A 146 4.48 6.74 -2.90
CA VAL A 146 5.80 6.13 -3.03
C VAL A 146 5.95 5.40 -4.36
N LEU A 147 4.89 4.77 -4.86
CA LEU A 147 4.89 4.18 -6.21
C LEU A 147 5.05 5.24 -7.30
N ASN A 148 4.38 6.38 -7.18
CA ASN A 148 4.54 7.50 -8.12
C ASN A 148 5.98 8.03 -8.21
N GLN A 149 6.77 7.89 -7.14
CA GLN A 149 8.17 8.28 -7.10
C GLN A 149 9.12 7.20 -7.61
N GLY A 150 8.70 5.93 -7.56
CA GLY A 150 9.56 4.77 -7.82
C GLY A 150 9.21 3.93 -9.05
N LEU A 151 8.21 4.35 -9.83
CA LEU A 151 7.89 3.78 -11.15
C LEU A 151 8.58 4.59 -12.25
N GLU A 152 9.16 3.88 -13.21
CA GLU A 152 9.70 4.45 -14.46
C GLU A 152 8.57 5.04 -15.28
N ARG A 153 8.76 6.22 -15.88
CA ARG A 153 7.70 6.83 -16.69
C ARG A 153 7.76 6.28 -18.11
N PRO A 154 6.61 6.10 -18.76
CA PRO A 154 6.56 5.67 -20.16
C PRO A 154 7.35 6.58 -21.12
N ASP A 155 7.48 7.86 -20.77
CA ASP A 155 8.16 8.87 -21.59
C ASP A 155 9.69 8.85 -21.41
N ASP A 156 10.22 8.06 -20.48
CA ASP A 156 11.67 7.98 -20.21
C ASP A 156 12.42 7.05 -21.19
N GLU A 157 11.73 6.40 -22.14
CA GLU A 157 12.31 5.46 -23.12
C GLU A 157 12.56 6.06 -24.53
N GLU A 158 12.19 7.32 -24.80
CA GLU A 158 12.30 7.91 -26.16
C GLU A 158 13.61 8.67 -26.47
N ASP A 159 14.54 8.85 -25.52
CA ASP A 159 15.73 9.70 -25.73
C ASP A 159 17.04 8.95 -26.14
N ASP A 160 17.01 7.62 -26.29
CA ASP A 160 18.20 6.80 -26.63
C ASP A 160 18.04 5.96 -27.94
N ALA A 161 17.51 6.57 -29.02
CA ALA A 161 17.45 5.95 -30.36
C ALA A 161 18.18 6.76 -31.45
#